data_AF-A0A815LPG6-F1
#
_entry.id   AF-A0A815LPG6-F1
#
_cell.length_a   1.000
_cell.length_b   1.000
_cell.length_c   1.000
_cell.angle_alpha   90.00
_cell.angle_beta   90.00
_cell.angle_gamma   90.00
#
_symmetry.space_group_name_H-M   'P 1'
#
loop_
_entity.id
_entity.type
_entity.pdbx_description
1 polymer ?
#
loop_
_entity_poly.entity_id
_entity_poly.type
_entity_poly.pdbx_seq_one_letter_code
_entity_poly.pdbx_strand_id
1 'polypeptide(L)'
;MTEFETGTIKSIKEMLPNVLHKGCLFHFAQTVWRQVQSKGLATKYKGDECFRLNVKKLIARAFVPVGDVTTAFDSVTEQFDDDADDSLDYFEKNWIGERKRRGT
;
A
#
# COMPACT_ATOMS: atom_id res chain seq x y z
N MET A 1 10.55 7.37 -12.34
CA MET A 1 9.79 7.59 -11.09
C MET A 1 8.78 6.46 -10.99
N THR A 2 8.89 5.60 -9.98
CA THR A 2 8.03 4.41 -9.84
C THR A 2 7.11 4.58 -8.64
N GLU A 3 6.25 3.60 -8.38
CA GLU A 3 5.55 3.51 -7.10
C GLU A 3 6.54 3.06 -5.98
N PHE A 4 6.05 2.95 -4.74
CA PHE A 4 6.86 2.77 -3.53
C PHE A 4 7.16 1.30 -3.17
N GLU A 5 6.98 0.36 -4.09
CA GLU A 5 7.17 -1.07 -3.86
C GLU A 5 8.61 -1.36 -3.44
N THR A 6 8.74 -2.12 -2.35
CA THR A 6 10.05 -2.45 -1.77
C THR A 6 10.94 -3.20 -2.75
N GLY A 7 10.37 -4.12 -3.54
CA GLY A 7 11.08 -4.88 -4.57
C GLY A 7 11.64 -3.96 -5.66
N THR A 8 10.80 -3.11 -6.24
CA THR A 8 11.21 -2.13 -7.25
C THR A 8 12.30 -1.18 -6.75
N ILE A 9 12.18 -0.67 -5.52
CA ILE A 9 13.20 0.20 -4.92
C ILE A 9 14.54 -0.53 -4.76
N LYS A 10 14.52 -1.79 -4.30
CA LYS A 10 15.74 -2.62 -4.14
C LYS A 10 16.42 -2.86 -5.48
N SER A 11 15.68 -3.31 -6.49
CA SER A 11 16.25 -3.59 -7.82
C SER A 11 16.85 -2.34 -8.47
N ILE A 12 16.22 -1.17 -8.32
CA ILE A 12 16.78 0.09 -8.83
C ILE A 12 18.10 0.44 -8.12
N LYS A 13 18.18 0.25 -6.80
CA LYS A 13 19.42 0.50 -6.05
C LYS A 13 20.55 -0.45 -6.45
N GLU A 14 20.23 -1.70 -6.77
CA GLU A 14 21.21 -2.70 -7.23
C GLU A 14 21.73 -2.39 -8.64
N MET A 15 20.84 -2.04 -9.57
CA MET A 15 21.21 -1.79 -10.97
C MET A 15 21.78 -0.37 -11.20
N LEU A 16 21.35 0.61 -10.42
CA LEU A 16 21.65 2.03 -10.59
C LEU A 16 22.01 2.68 -9.24
N PRO A 17 23.13 2.29 -8.59
CA PRO A 17 23.43 2.65 -7.21
C PRO A 17 23.59 4.16 -6.95
N ASN A 18 23.93 4.91 -7.99
CA ASN A 18 24.17 6.37 -7.91
C ASN A 18 22.92 7.20 -8.25
N VAL A 19 21.79 6.57 -8.56
CA VAL A 19 20.56 7.27 -8.92
C VAL A 19 19.70 7.48 -7.67
N LEU A 20 19.24 8.73 -7.51
CA LEU A 20 18.21 9.03 -6.53
C LEU A 20 16.86 8.51 -7.03
N HIS A 21 16.36 7.44 -6.42
CA HIS A 21 14.99 6.99 -6.61
C HIS A 21 14.02 8.04 -6.05
N LYS A 22 13.01 8.40 -6.84
CA LYS A 22 11.87 9.21 -6.42
C LYS A 22 10.60 8.39 -6.62
N GLY A 23 9.81 8.28 -5.56
CA GLY A 23 8.46 7.72 -5.63
C GLY A 23 7.49 8.67 -6.33
N CYS A 24 6.46 8.11 -6.95
CA CYS A 24 5.39 8.83 -7.63
C CYS A 24 4.05 8.50 -6.96
N LEU A 25 3.39 9.49 -6.36
CA LEU A 25 2.05 9.32 -5.79
C LEU A 25 1.03 8.88 -6.85
N PHE A 26 1.13 9.40 -8.07
CA PHE A 26 0.22 9.05 -9.15
C PHE A 26 0.33 7.57 -9.54
N HIS A 27 1.55 7.07 -9.76
CA HIS A 27 1.75 5.64 -10.04
C HIS A 27 1.37 4.76 -8.84
N PHE A 28 1.61 5.23 -7.62
CA PHE A 28 1.22 4.51 -6.41
C PHE A 28 -0.30 4.36 -6.32
N ALA A 29 -1.04 5.46 -6.45
CA ALA A 29 -2.50 5.46 -6.48
C ALA A 29 -3.07 4.56 -7.59
N GLN A 30 -2.46 4.59 -8.79
CA GLN A 30 -2.86 3.72 -9.90
C GLN A 30 -2.63 2.23 -9.59
N THR A 31 -1.52 1.87 -8.94
CA THR A 31 -1.25 0.48 -8.58
C THR A 31 -2.21 0.00 -7.48
N VAL A 32 -2.46 0.81 -6.45
CA VAL A 32 -3.49 0.51 -5.44
C VAL A 32 -4.87 0.33 -6.10
N TRP A 33 -5.24 1.19 -7.05
CA TRP A 33 -6.52 1.05 -7.75
C TRP A 33 -6.61 -0.23 -8.61
N ARG A 34 -5.53 -0.63 -9.29
CA ARG A 34 -5.49 -1.89 -10.03
C ARG A 34 -5.62 -3.10 -9.12
N GLN A 35 -5.02 -3.03 -7.94
CA GLN A 35 -5.08 -4.07 -6.92
C GLN A 35 -6.50 -4.20 -6.34
N VAL A 36 -7.17 -3.09 -6.02
CA VAL A 36 -8.58 -3.09 -5.59
C VAL A 36 -9.49 -3.74 -6.64
N GLN A 37 -9.25 -3.45 -7.92
CA GLN A 37 -9.99 -4.09 -9.02
C GLN A 37 -9.70 -5.59 -9.14
N SER A 38 -8.43 -5.99 -9.07
CA SER A 38 -8.06 -7.41 -9.24
C SER A 38 -8.58 -8.28 -8.10
N LYS A 39 -8.85 -7.70 -6.94
CA LYS A 39 -9.47 -8.35 -5.78
C LYS A 39 -11.00 -8.32 -5.79
N GLY A 40 -11.63 -7.83 -6.86
CA GLY A 40 -13.09 -7.81 -7.00
C GLY A 40 -13.79 -6.69 -6.22
N LEU A 41 -13.04 -5.79 -5.58
CA LEU A 41 -13.56 -4.73 -4.70
C LEU A 41 -13.97 -3.46 -5.47
N ALA A 42 -13.95 -3.47 -6.80
CA ALA A 42 -14.26 -2.32 -7.64
C ALA A 42 -15.70 -1.80 -7.46
N THR A 43 -16.68 -2.72 -7.29
CA THR A 43 -18.09 -2.34 -7.06
C THR A 43 -18.25 -1.73 -5.67
N LYS A 44 -17.65 -2.34 -4.64
CA LYS A 44 -17.64 -1.81 -3.26
C LYS A 44 -17.02 -0.41 -3.22
N TYR A 45 -15.86 -0.21 -3.85
CA TYR A 45 -15.23 1.10 -3.95
C TYR A 45 -16.11 2.20 -4.59
N LYS A 46 -16.98 1.83 -5.54
CA LYS A 46 -17.88 2.80 -6.18
C LYS A 46 -19.09 3.13 -5.30
N GLY A 47 -19.66 2.12 -4.64
CA GLY A 47 -20.90 2.23 -3.87
C GLY A 47 -20.73 2.59 -2.40
N ASP A 48 -19.57 2.30 -1.80
CA ASP A 48 -19.29 2.50 -0.38
C ASP A 48 -18.26 3.63 -0.21
N GLU A 49 -18.72 4.74 0.37
CA GLU A 49 -17.88 5.90 0.64
C GLU A 49 -16.84 5.64 1.72
N CYS A 50 -17.16 4.88 2.75
CA CYS A 50 -16.25 4.54 3.85
C CYS A 50 -15.10 3.69 3.33
N PHE A 51 -15.41 2.63 2.58
CA PHE A 51 -14.39 1.79 1.95
C PHE A 51 -13.50 2.61 1.01
N ARG A 52 -14.11 3.45 0.15
CA ARG A 52 -13.36 4.33 -0.75
C ARG A 52 -12.45 5.30 -0.01
N LEU A 53 -12.93 5.88 1.10
CA LEU A 53 -12.14 6.76 1.95
C LEU A 53 -10.96 6.01 2.58
N ASN A 54 -11.18 4.78 3.05
CA ASN A 54 -10.11 3.97 3.64
C ASN A 54 -9.03 3.59 2.62
N VAL A 55 -9.41 3.25 1.38
CA VAL A 55 -8.44 3.07 0.29
C VAL A 55 -7.66 4.36 0.00
N LYS A 56 -8.30 5.53 0.05
CA LYS A 56 -7.59 6.81 -0.09
C LYS A 56 -6.64 7.08 1.09
N LYS A 57 -7.00 6.68 2.32
CA LYS A 57 -6.10 6.75 3.49
C LYS A 57 -4.87 5.86 3.28
N LEU A 58 -5.03 4.66 2.72
CA LEU A 58 -3.90 3.80 2.36
C LEU A 58 -2.92 4.50 1.40
N ILE A 59 -3.43 5.20 0.39
CA ILE A 59 -2.61 5.99 -0.55
C ILE A 59 -1.93 7.18 0.18
N ALA A 60 -2.67 7.87 1.05
CA ALA A 60 -2.18 9.02 1.81
C ALA A 60 -1.01 8.68 2.75
N ARG A 61 -0.79 7.39 3.05
CA ARG A 61 0.37 6.95 3.84
C ARG A 61 1.71 7.25 3.20
N ALA A 62 1.76 7.55 1.89
CA ALA A 62 2.97 8.09 1.24
C ALA A 62 3.49 9.39 1.89
N PHE A 63 2.66 10.07 2.70
CA PHE A 63 3.01 11.29 3.43
C PHE A 63 3.31 11.07 4.92
N VAL A 64 3.18 9.84 5.42
CA VAL A 64 3.47 9.51 6.83
C VAL A 64 4.98 9.34 7.02
N PRO A 65 5.57 9.87 8.10
CA PRO A 65 6.97 9.61 8.43
C PRO A 65 7.27 8.11 8.53
N VAL A 66 8.39 7.66 7.98
CA VAL A 66 8.74 6.23 7.89
C VAL A 66 8.61 5.48 9.22
N GLY A 67 8.96 6.11 10.35
CA GLY A 67 8.85 5.51 11.69
C GLY A 67 7.42 5.23 12.15
N ASP A 68 6.45 5.97 11.62
CA ASP A 68 5.04 5.90 12.01
C ASP A 68 4.18 5.15 10.97
N VAL A 69 4.78 4.79 9.84
CA VAL A 69 4.10 4.15 8.70
C VAL A 69 3.33 2.93 9.18
N THR A 70 3.94 1.99 9.92
CA THR A 70 3.26 0.76 10.39
C THR A 70 2.06 1.07 11.28
N THR A 71 2.21 1.95 12.29
CA THR A 71 1.09 2.35 13.16
C THR A 71 -0.05 3.01 12.38
N ALA A 72 0.30 3.86 11.40
CA ALA A 72 -0.69 4.45 10.51
C ALA A 72 -1.35 3.42 9.56
N PHE A 73 -0.72 2.27 9.30
CA PHE A 73 -1.37 1.16 8.60
C PHE A 73 -2.44 0.53 9.48
N ASP A 74 -2.03 0.10 10.67
CA ASP A 74 -2.84 -0.71 11.58
C ASP A 74 -4.15 0.02 11.92
N SER A 75 -4.04 1.33 12.21
CA SER A 75 -5.22 2.18 12.47
C SER A 75 -6.19 2.32 11.28
N VAL A 76 -5.71 2.15 10.05
CA VAL A 76 -6.54 2.21 8.84
C VAL A 76 -7.11 0.83 8.51
N THR A 77 -6.36 -0.25 8.74
CA THR A 77 -6.83 -1.62 8.53
C THR A 77 -8.00 -1.99 9.42
N GLU A 78 -8.03 -1.48 10.66
CA GLU A 78 -9.16 -1.66 11.60
C GLU A 78 -10.50 -1.08 11.10
N GLN A 79 -10.48 -0.28 10.03
CA GLN A 79 -11.67 0.36 9.46
C GLN A 79 -12.21 -0.39 8.22
N PHE A 80 -11.54 -1.46 7.78
CA PHE A 80 -12.01 -2.31 6.70
C PHE A 80 -12.82 -3.48 7.24
N ASP A 81 -13.75 -3.98 6.43
CA ASP A 81 -14.40 -5.27 6.68
C ASP A 81 -13.48 -6.42 6.23
N ASP A 82 -13.73 -7.62 6.75
CA ASP A 82 -12.95 -8.84 6.48
C ASP A 82 -12.85 -9.20 4.98
N ASP A 83 -13.78 -8.72 4.14
CA ASP A 83 -13.74 -8.92 2.69
C ASP A 83 -12.55 -8.23 2.00
N ALA A 84 -11.84 -7.36 2.72
CA ALA A 84 -10.67 -6.64 2.25
C ALA A 84 -9.34 -7.23 2.74
N ASP A 85 -9.33 -8.24 3.61
CA ASP A 85 -8.10 -8.82 4.20
C ASP A 85 -7.06 -9.18 3.14
N ASP A 86 -7.53 -9.87 2.10
CA ASP A 86 -6.75 -10.29 0.94
C ASP A 86 -6.08 -9.12 0.19
N SER A 87 -6.69 -7.94 0.28
CA SER A 87 -6.15 -6.69 -0.26
C SER A 87 -5.16 -6.02 0.68
N LEU A 88 -5.44 -6.04 1.97
CA LEU A 88 -4.59 -5.46 3.01
C LEU A 88 -3.28 -6.25 3.14
N ASP A 89 -3.33 -7.58 3.10
CA ASP A 89 -2.16 -8.46 3.09
C ASP A 89 -1.24 -8.18 1.90
N TYR A 90 -1.84 -8.02 0.71
CA TYR A 90 -1.08 -7.63 -0.47
C TYR A 90 -0.45 -6.25 -0.27
N PHE A 91 -1.19 -5.28 0.28
CA PHE A 91 -0.68 -3.94 0.50
C PHE A 91 0.50 -3.93 1.46
N GLU A 92 0.36 -4.58 2.61
CA GLU A 92 1.39 -4.68 3.63
C GLU A 92 2.67 -5.28 3.06
N LYS A 93 2.55 -6.42 2.36
CA LYS A 93 3.68 -7.14 1.76
C LYS A 93 4.49 -6.29 0.78
N ASN A 94 3.83 -5.52 -0.08
CA ASN A 94 4.51 -4.82 -1.17
C ASN A 94 5.09 -3.46 -0.74
N TRP A 95 4.43 -2.75 0.18
CA TRP A 95 4.77 -1.36 0.49
C TRP A 95 5.26 -1.13 1.92
N ILE A 96 4.91 -1.99 2.88
CA ILE A 96 5.24 -1.79 4.30
C ILE A 96 6.39 -2.72 4.72
N GLY A 97 6.36 -3.94 4.19
CA GLY A 97 7.31 -5.01 4.50
C GLY A 97 6.62 -6.19 5.18
N GLU A 98 7.23 -7.36 5.12
CA GLU A 98 6.67 -8.54 5.82
C GLU A 98 6.64 -8.28 7.32
N ARG A 99 5.50 -8.54 7.97
CA ARG A 99 5.49 -8.91 9.38
C ARG A 99 6.54 -10.01 9.53
N LYS A 100 7.58 -9.77 10.33
CA LYS A 100 8.15 -10.86 11.13
C LYS A 100 6.94 -11.39 11.90
N ARG A 101 6.34 -12.49 11.43
CA ARG A 101 5.30 -13.20 12.17
C ARG A 101 5.82 -13.26 13.60
N ARG A 102 5.08 -12.69 14.55
CA ARG A 102 5.38 -12.92 15.97
C ARG A 102 5.55 -14.43 16.07
N GLY A 103 6.76 -14.85 16.43
CA GLY A 103 7.05 -16.25 16.63
C GLY A 103 6.03 -16.83 17.59
N THR A 104 5.71 -18.10 17.35
CA THR A 104 5.46 -19.14 18.36
C THR A 104 5.39 -18.67 19.81
#